data_AF-A0A0N9V4Y8-F1
#
_entry.id   AF-A0A0N9V4Y8-F1
#
_cell.length_a   1.000
_cell.length_b   1.000
_cell.length_c   1.000
_cell.angle_alpha   90.00
_cell.angle_beta   90.00
_cell.angle_gamma   90.00
#
_symmetry.space_group_name_H-M   'P 1'
#
loop_
_entity.id
_entity.type
_entity.pdbx_description
1 polymer ?
#
loop_
_entity_poly.entity_id
_entity_poly.type
_entity_poly.pdbx_seq_one_letter_code
_entity_poly.pdbx_strand_id
1 'polypeptide(L)' 'MQDEWLGSAALALAGVMARVGGWRPDEFWAATPADVRAVLAGWADEDAVPGLGRAALAAMMEAFPDG' A
#
# COMPACT_ATOMS: atom_id res chain seq x y z
N MET A 1 -2.36 -25.81 4.27
CA MET A 1 -1.38 -24.72 4.35
C MET A 1 -1.75 -23.76 3.24
N GLN A 2 -2.64 -22.82 3.53
CA GLN A 2 -3.14 -21.87 2.53
C GLN A 2 -2.31 -20.59 2.71
N ASP A 3 -1.41 -20.32 1.77
CA ASP A 3 -0.61 -19.10 1.69
C ASP A 3 -1.50 -17.94 1.24
N GLU A 4 -2.41 -17.48 2.11
CA GLU A 4 -3.31 -16.36 1.82
C GLU A 4 -2.65 -15.02 2.21
N TRP A 5 -1.39 -14.85 1.81
CA TRP A 5 -0.54 -13.78 2.34
C TRP A 5 -0.82 -12.38 1.76
N LEU A 6 -1.76 -12.25 0.83
CA LEU A 6 -2.31 -10.96 0.40
C LEU A 6 -3.81 -11.14 0.08
N GLY A 7 -4.68 -10.39 0.77
CA GLY A 7 -6.12 -10.43 0.47
C GLY A 7 -6.42 -10.03 -0.98
N SER A 8 -7.53 -10.53 -1.54
CA SER A 8 -7.92 -10.29 -2.94
C SER A 8 -7.92 -8.80 -3.34
N ALA A 9 -8.28 -7.91 -2.41
CA ALA A 9 -8.21 -6.46 -2.60
C ALA A 9 -6.78 -5.93 -2.78
N ALA A 10 -5.81 -6.48 -2.05
CA ALA A 10 -4.41 -6.07 -2.15
C ALA A 10 -3.79 -6.49 -3.49
N LEU A 11 -4.16 -7.67 -4.02
CA LEU A 11 -3.75 -8.11 -5.35
C LEU A 11 -4.34 -7.21 -6.46
N ALA A 12 -5.61 -6.84 -6.34
CA ALA A 12 -6.25 -5.92 -7.29
C ALA A 12 -5.55 -4.55 -7.28
N LEU A 13 -5.25 -4.00 -6.09
CA LEU A 13 -4.52 -2.74 -5.94
C LEU A 13 -3.10 -2.80 -6.50
N ALA A 14 -2.37 -3.90 -6.28
CA ALA A 14 -1.05 -4.13 -6.86
C ALA A 14 -1.09 -4.08 -8.39
N GLY A 15 -2.08 -4.75 -9.01
CA GLY A 15 -2.28 -4.71 -10.46
C GLY A 15 -2.59 -3.30 -10.99
N VAL A 16 -3.40 -2.53 -10.28
CA VAL A 16 -3.69 -1.12 -10.63
C VAL A 16 -2.42 -0.28 -10.54
N MET A 17 -1.62 -0.45 -9.48
CA MET A 17 -0.37 0.29 -9.30
C MET A 17 0.62 0.01 -10.46
N ALA A 18 0.83 -1.27 -10.81
CA ALA A 18 1.71 -1.64 -11.92
C ALA A 18 1.23 -1.01 -13.25
N ARG A 19 -0.08 -1.00 -13.50
CA ARG A 19 -0.67 -0.40 -14.70
C ARG A 19 -0.49 1.12 -14.74
N VAL A 20 -0.70 1.79 -13.62
CA VAL A 20 -0.55 3.25 -13.49
C VAL A 20 0.91 3.67 -13.64
N GLY A 21 1.83 2.94 -13.01
CA GLY A 21 3.28 3.19 -13.11
C GLY A 21 3.88 2.79 -14.45
N GLY A 22 3.12 2.10 -15.31
CA GLY A 22 3.63 1.56 -16.58
C GLY A 22 4.68 0.47 -16.39
N TRP A 23 4.76 -0.13 -15.20
CA TRP A 23 5.79 -1.08 -14.84
C TRP A 23 5.52 -2.45 -15.43
N ARG A 24 6.59 -3.07 -15.93
CA ARG A 24 6.59 -4.50 -16.21
C ARG A 24 6.55 -5.29 -14.90
N PRO A 25 6.14 -6.57 -14.91
CA PRO A 25 6.10 -7.38 -13.70
C PRO A 25 7.42 -7.38 -12.92
N ASP A 26 8.56 -7.52 -13.61
CA ASP A 26 9.88 -7.51 -12.97
C ASP A 26 10.23 -6.16 -12.32
N GLU A 27 9.81 -5.05 -12.95
CA GLU A 27 10.01 -3.71 -12.40
C GLU A 27 9.13 -3.47 -11.17
N PHE A 28 7.87 -3.92 -11.20
CA PHE A 28 6.96 -3.83 -10.05
C PHE A 28 7.50 -4.63 -8.85
N TRP A 29 7.99 -5.85 -9.08
CA TRP A 29 8.52 -6.68 -7.99
C TRP A 29 9.88 -6.19 -7.45
N ALA A 30 10.64 -5.44 -8.26
CA ALA A 30 11.88 -4.80 -7.84
C ALA A 30 11.65 -3.43 -7.15
N ALA A 31 10.48 -2.81 -7.33
CA ALA A 31 10.16 -1.50 -6.79
C ALA A 31 10.17 -1.51 -5.26
N THR A 32 10.84 -0.52 -4.67
CA THR A 32 10.87 -0.36 -3.21
C THR A 32 9.64 0.42 -2.73
N PRO A 33 9.28 0.32 -1.43
CA PRO A 33 8.23 1.17 -0.86
C PRO A 33 8.48 2.68 -1.05
N ALA A 34 9.73 3.11 -1.17
CA ALA A 34 10.08 4.51 -1.44
C ALA A 34 9.71 4.91 -2.88
N ASP A 35 9.95 4.04 -3.85
CA ASP A 35 9.59 4.26 -5.26
C ASP A 35 8.07 4.33 -5.41
N VAL A 36 7.35 3.43 -4.75
CA VAL A 36 5.88 3.44 -4.70
C VAL A 36 5.36 4.75 -4.11
N ARG A 37 5.95 5.23 -3.01
CA ARG A 37 5.58 6.52 -2.41
C ARG A 37 5.84 7.68 -3.37
N ALA A 38 6.96 7.67 -4.09
CA ALA A 38 7.29 8.72 -5.04
C ALA A 38 6.28 8.80 -6.21
N VAL A 39 5.89 7.64 -6.76
CA VAL A 39 4.86 7.56 -7.82
C VAL A 39 3.51 8.06 -7.31
N LEU A 40 3.09 7.63 -6.12
CA LEU A 40 1.80 8.03 -5.55
C LEU A 40 1.77 9.49 -5.06
N ALA A 41 2.92 10.09 -4.73
CA ALA A 41 2.98 11.47 -4.26
C ALA A 41 2.47 12.47 -5.30
N GLY A 42 2.63 12.20 -6.60
CA GLY A 42 2.09 13.06 -7.66
C GLY A 42 0.56 13.03 -7.77
N TRP A 43 -0.11 12.10 -7.08
CA TRP A 43 -1.56 11.94 -7.06
C TRP A 43 -2.17 12.36 -5.72
N ALA A 44 -1.33 12.67 -4.73
CA ALA A 44 -1.79 13.18 -3.45
C ALA A 44 -2.24 14.63 -3.62
N ASP A 45 -3.48 14.91 -3.26
CA ASP A 45 -3.96 16.28 -3.12
C ASP A 45 -3.28 16.91 -1.88
N GLU A 46 -2.75 18.12 -2.03
CA GLU A 46 -2.11 18.86 -0.92
C GLU A 46 -3.12 19.15 0.20
N ASP A 47 -4.40 19.27 -0.16
CA ASP A 47 -5.52 19.50 0.77
C ASP A 47 -6.19 18.19 1.25
N ALA A 48 -5.67 17.02 0.87
CA ALA A 48 -6.22 15.75 1.33
C ALA A 48 -6.07 15.61 2.85
N VAL A 49 -7.14 15.17 3.52
CA VAL A 49 -7.08 14.75 4.91
C VAL A 49 -6.03 13.64 5.03
N PRO A 50 -5.03 13.78 5.93
CA PRO A 50 -4.02 12.75 6.11
C PRO A 50 -4.68 11.41 6.42
N GLY A 51 -4.39 10.40 5.59
CA GLY A 51 -4.85 9.04 5.84
C GLY A 51 -4.31 8.47 7.15
N LEU A 52 -4.80 7.28 7.53
CA LEU A 52 -4.36 6.60 8.75
C LEU A 52 -2.83 6.43 8.77
N GLY A 53 -2.16 7.16 9.65
CA GLY A 53 -0.71 7.09 9.83
C GLY A 53 -0.29 5.87 10.66
N ARG A 54 0.99 5.50 10.55
CA ARG A 54 1.57 4.35 11.29
C ARG A 54 1.36 4.46 12.80
N ALA A 55 1.52 5.67 13.37
CA ALA A 55 1.32 5.89 14.81
C ALA A 55 -0.13 5.67 15.23
N ALA A 56 -1.09 6.12 14.42
CA ALA A 56 -2.52 5.93 14.68
C ALA A 56 -2.90 4.45 14.55
N LEU A 57 -2.39 3.74 13.55
CA LEU A 57 -2.58 2.30 13.41
C LEU A 57 -1.99 1.53 14.61
N ALA A 58 -0.77 1.86 15.05
CA ALA A 58 -0.16 1.21 16.21
C ALA A 58 -0.98 1.45 17.49
N ALA A 59 -1.50 2.66 17.69
CA ALA A 59 -2.39 2.95 18.82
C ALA A 59 -3.70 2.14 18.74
N MET A 60 -4.24 1.91 17.54
CA MET A 60 -5.42 1.05 17.36
C MET A 60 -5.12 -0.42 17.67
N MET A 61 -3.98 -0.95 17.22
CA MET A 61 -3.57 -2.33 17.52
C MET A 61 -3.38 -2.57 19.03
N GLU A 62 -2.85 -1.57 19.75
CA GLU A 62 -2.72 -1.63 21.22
C GLU A 62 -4.09 -1.56 21.91
N ALA A 63 -4.99 -0.71 21.40
CA ALA A 63 -6.33 -0.53 21.97
C ALA A 63 -7.27 -1.73 21.71
N PHE A 64 -7.05 -2.45 20.61
CA PHE A 64 -7.86 -3.60 20.19
C PHE A 64 -6.94 -4.78 19.87
N PRO A 65 -6.39 -5.46 20.89
CA PRO A 65 -5.57 -6.65 20.67
C PRO A 65 -6.46 -7.77 20.11
N ASP A 66 -5.98 -8.40 19.03
CA ASP A 66 -6.64 -9.54 18.40
C ASP A 66 -6.52 -10.76 19.33
N GLY A 67 -7.52 -10.94 20.20
CA GLY A 67 -7.65 -12.05 21.16
C GLY A 67 -8.42 -13.24 20.64
#